data_AF-A0A9W4BIT7-F1
#
_entry.id   AF-A0A9W4BIT7-F1
#
_cell.length_a   1.000
_cell.length_b   1.000
_cell.length_c   1.000
_cell.angle_alpha   90.00
_cell.angle_beta   90.00
_cell.angle_gamma   90.00
#
_symmetry.space_group_name_H-M   'P 1'
#
loop_
_entity.id
_entity.type
_entity.pdbx_description
1 polymer ?
#
loop_
_entity_poly.entity_id
_entity_poly.type
_entity_poly.pdbx_seq_one_letter_code
_entity_poly.pdbx_strand_id
1 'polypeptide(L)' 'MWKAESSAAEGAGVEISRNDQRPAAAGPAETFTGEVSVRPLFEPNAARDFSSAEVSFTPCARTAWHSHSAGQTLIVTAG' A
#
# COMPACT_ATOMS: atom_id res chain seq x y z
N MET A 1 -1.92 30.86 -0.27
CA MET A 1 -0.62 30.20 -0.04
C MET A 1 -0.77 29.31 1.19
N TRP A 2 -1.11 28.03 1.02
CA TRP A 2 -1.29 27.12 2.17
C TRP A 2 0.05 26.47 2.48
N LYS A 3 0.63 26.79 3.63
CA LYS A 3 1.72 26.01 4.24
C LYS A 3 1.08 24.97 5.16
N ALA A 4 1.36 23.70 4.91
CA ALA A 4 1.09 22.66 5.90
C ALA A 4 2.30 22.59 6.83
N GLU A 5 2.11 22.93 8.10
CA GLU A 5 3.04 22.55 9.16
C GLU A 5 2.61 21.18 9.67
N SER A 6 3.56 20.24 9.74
CA SER A 6 3.34 18.93 10.32
C SER A 6 3.60 19.01 11.82
N SER A 7 2.62 18.62 12.62
CA SER A 7 2.78 18.34 14.04
C SER A 7 2.29 16.92 14.29
N ALA A 8 3.19 16.03 14.69
CA ALA A 8 2.83 14.72 15.21
C ALA A 8 2.75 14.78 16.74
N ALA A 9 1.57 14.53 17.31
CA ALA A 9 1.38 13.90 18.62
C ALA A 9 -0.08 13.47 18.87
N GLU A 10 -0.24 12.20 19.23
CA GLU A 10 -1.28 11.51 20.03
C GLU A 10 -2.74 12.02 20.05
N GLY A 11 -3.65 11.26 19.42
CA GLY A 11 -5.11 11.32 19.64
C GLY A 11 -5.95 11.57 18.39
N ALA A 12 -6.50 10.50 17.78
CA ALA A 12 -7.61 10.50 16.81
C ALA A 12 -7.64 11.63 15.75
N GLY A 13 -6.49 11.94 15.15
CA GLY A 13 -6.39 12.90 14.04
C GLY A 13 -6.48 12.22 12.67
N VAL A 14 -6.92 12.98 11.66
CA VAL A 14 -6.83 12.57 10.25
C VAL A 14 -5.37 12.66 9.80
N GLU A 15 -4.81 11.57 9.32
CA GLU A 15 -3.50 11.56 8.67
C GLU A 15 -3.67 11.72 7.16
N ILE A 16 -2.95 12.69 6.58
CA ILE A 16 -2.94 12.92 5.13
C ILE A 16 -1.50 12.85 4.66
N SER A 17 -1.19 11.87 3.83
CA SER A 17 0.07 11.76 3.11
C SER A 17 -0.17 11.98 1.61
N ARG A 18 0.78 12.61 0.94
CA ARG A 18 0.72 12.84 -0.51
C ARG A 18 1.18 11.59 -1.28
N ASN A 19 0.88 11.55 -2.57
CA ASN A 19 1.26 10.41 -3.43
C ASN A 19 2.78 10.29 -3.62
N ASP A 20 3.47 11.43 -3.71
CA ASP A 20 4.94 11.52 -3.86
C ASP A 20 5.71 11.11 -2.61
N GLN A 21 5.07 11.10 -1.44
CA GLN A 21 5.65 10.63 -0.18
C GLN A 21 5.64 9.10 -0.04
N ARG A 22 4.92 8.40 -0.92
CA ARG A 22 4.77 6.95 -0.92
C ARG A 22 5.31 6.41 -2.24
N PRO A 23 6.64 6.31 -2.41
CA PRO A 23 7.20 5.79 -3.65
C PRO A 23 6.77 4.34 -3.85
N ALA A 24 6.46 3.99 -5.09
CA ALA A 24 6.26 2.60 -5.45
C ALA A 24 7.61 1.91 -5.64
N ALA A 25 7.67 0.62 -5.31
CA ALA A 25 8.83 -0.22 -5.49
C ALA A 25 8.47 -1.44 -6.36
N ALA A 26 9.48 -2.02 -7.02
CA ALA A 26 9.30 -3.27 -7.73
C ALA A 26 8.93 -4.40 -6.76
N GLY A 27 7.96 -5.24 -7.15
CA GLY A 27 7.61 -6.44 -6.41
C GLY A 27 8.79 -7.43 -6.35
N PRO A 28 9.09 -8.06 -5.20
CA PRO A 28 10.18 -9.02 -5.09
C PRO A 28 9.97 -10.23 -6.01
N ALA A 29 11.00 -10.62 -6.77
CA ALA A 29 10.95 -11.72 -7.73
C ALA A 29 10.65 -13.09 -7.08
N GLU A 30 10.86 -13.22 -5.77
CA GLU A 30 10.46 -14.39 -4.97
C GLU A 30 8.94 -14.54 -4.81
N THR A 31 8.20 -13.44 -4.88
CA THR A 31 6.75 -13.39 -4.61
C THR A 31 5.91 -13.02 -5.84
N PHE A 32 6.55 -12.58 -6.93
CA PHE A 32 5.88 -12.14 -8.15
C PHE A 32 6.53 -12.71 -9.40
N THR A 33 5.71 -12.94 -10.42
CA THR A 33 6.16 -13.18 -11.80
C THR A 33 5.75 -11.99 -12.68
N GLY A 34 6.66 -11.52 -13.53
CA GLY A 34 6.44 -10.34 -14.38
C GLY A 34 6.74 -9.03 -13.65
N GLU A 35 6.48 -7.91 -14.30
CA GLU A 35 6.70 -6.58 -13.72
C GLU A 35 5.50 -6.18 -12.85
N VAL A 36 5.79 -5.94 -11.57
CA VAL A 36 4.80 -5.55 -10.56
C VAL A 36 5.32 -4.33 -9.82
N SER A 37 4.48 -3.31 -9.68
CA SER A 37 4.74 -2.13 -8.87
C SER A 37 3.88 -2.18 -7.61
N VAL A 38 4.50 -2.04 -6.45
CA VAL A 38 3.85 -2.06 -5.14
C VAL A 38 4.04 -0.70 -4.48
N ARG A 39 2.95 0.00 -4.18
CA ARG A 39 2.94 1.27 -3.45
C ARG A 39 2.27 1.07 -2.10
N PRO A 40 2.99 1.19 -0.97
CA PRO A 40 2.38 1.18 0.34
C PRO A 40 1.38 2.34 0.47
N LEU A 41 0.17 2.05 0.94
CA LEU A 41 -0.84 3.07 1.24
C LEU A 41 -0.80 3.40 2.73
N PHE A 42 -0.82 2.41 3.60
CA PHE A 42 -0.69 2.66 5.02
C PHE A 42 -0.18 1.43 5.77
N GLU A 43 0.43 1.70 6.92
CA GLU A 43 0.89 0.67 7.86
C GLU A 43 -0.17 0.36 8.93
N PRO A 44 -0.03 -0.78 9.63
CA PRO A 44 -0.80 -1.07 10.82
C PRO A 44 -0.48 -0.07 11.93
N ASN A 45 -1.46 0.24 12.77
CA ASN A 45 -1.33 1.09 13.95
C ASN A 45 -2.32 0.64 15.04
N ALA A 46 -2.37 1.39 16.15
CA ALA A 46 -3.23 1.04 17.28
C ALA A 46 -4.74 1.00 16.96
N ALA A 47 -5.21 1.69 15.92
CA ALA A 47 -6.61 1.71 15.51
C ALA A 47 -6.92 0.71 14.37
N ARG A 48 -5.89 0.18 13.70
CA ARG A 48 -6.01 -0.69 12.53
C ARG A 48 -4.86 -1.69 12.49
N ASP A 49 -5.17 -2.95 12.69
CA ASP A 49 -4.20 -4.06 12.74
C ASP A 49 -3.79 -4.62 11.36
N PHE A 50 -4.15 -3.94 10.27
CA PHE A 50 -3.81 -4.33 8.90
C PHE A 50 -3.14 -3.19 8.12
N SER A 51 -2.33 -3.59 7.13
CA SER A 51 -1.71 -2.71 6.15
C SER A 51 -2.49 -2.71 4.84
N SER A 52 -2.18 -1.77 3.95
CA SER A 52 -2.70 -1.76 2.59
C SER A 52 -1.66 -1.24 1.61
N ALA A 53 -1.71 -1.75 0.40
CA ALA A 53 -0.89 -1.33 -0.72
C ALA A 53 -1.74 -1.27 -2.00
N GLU A 54 -1.39 -0.35 -2.89
CA GLU A 54 -1.80 -0.37 -4.29
C GLU A 54 -0.79 -1.22 -5.06
N VAL A 55 -1.28 -2.20 -5.82
CA VAL A 55 -0.45 -3.11 -6.59
C VAL A 55 -0.86 -3.04 -8.06
N SER A 56 0.08 -2.72 -8.93
CA SER A 56 -0.12 -2.68 -10.38
C SER A 56 0.65 -3.79 -11.05
N PHE A 57 -0.03 -4.55 -11.91
CA PHE A 57 0.52 -5.66 -12.66
C PHE A 57 0.58 -5.27 -14.14
N THR A 58 1.74 -5.44 -14.78
CA THR A 58 1.78 -5.42 -16.26
C THR A 58 1.03 -6.64 -16.81
N PRO A 59 0.69 -6.68 -18.12
CA PRO A 59 0.06 -7.85 -18.71
C PRO A 59 0.79 -9.16 -18.35
N CYS A 60 0.01 -10.16 -17.93
CA CYS A 60 0.46 -11.48 -17.47
C CYS A 60 1.28 -11.53 -16.16
N ALA A 61 1.58 -10.38 -15.53
CA ALA A 61 2.21 -10.35 -14.21
C ALA A 61 1.22 -10.82 -13.13
N ARG A 62 1.72 -11.49 -12.09
CA ARG A 62 0.91 -12.13 -11.04
C ARG A 62 1.72 -12.43 -9.78
N THR A 63 1.02 -12.65 -8.67
CA THR A 63 1.62 -13.18 -7.44
C THR A 63 1.96 -14.65 -7.57
N ALA A 64 2.93 -15.12 -6.78
CA ALA A 64 3.07 -16.52 -6.43
C ALA A 64 1.85 -17.01 -5.63
N TRP A 65 1.66 -18.32 -5.53
CA TRP A 65 0.65 -18.90 -4.65
C TRP A 65 0.97 -18.59 -3.19
N HIS A 66 0.00 -18.07 -2.44
CA HIS A 66 0.15 -17.72 -1.03
C HIS A 66 -1.21 -17.74 -0.32
N SER A 67 -1.19 -17.62 1.01
CA SER A 67 -2.38 -17.50 1.85
C SER A 67 -2.19 -16.43 2.92
N HIS A 68 -3.32 -15.86 3.38
CA HIS A 68 -3.36 -14.93 4.51
C HIS A 68 -4.24 -15.54 5.60
N SER A 69 -3.72 -15.65 6.82
CA SER A 69 -4.43 -16.25 7.97
C SER A 69 -5.73 -15.52 8.31
N ALA A 70 -5.75 -14.19 8.18
CA ALA A 70 -6.92 -13.35 8.39
C ALA A 70 -7.74 -13.10 7.10
N GLY A 71 -7.37 -13.74 5.99
CA GLY A 71 -7.91 -13.44 4.66
C GLY A 71 -7.31 -12.16 4.04
N GLN A 72 -7.79 -11.83 2.84
CA GLN A 72 -7.39 -10.62 2.11
C GLN A 72 -8.59 -10.08 1.33
N THR A 73 -8.69 -8.75 1.23
CA THR A 73 -9.68 -8.06 0.41
C THR A 73 -8.96 -7.27 -0.68
N LEU A 74 -9.49 -7.32 -1.90
CA LEU A 74 -8.96 -6.59 -3.06
C LEU A 74 -10.03 -5.64 -3.59
N ILE A 75 -9.64 -4.40 -3.88
CA ILE A 75 -10.47 -3.43 -4.60
C ILE A 75 -9.78 -3.18 -5.93
N VAL A 76 -10.40 -3.64 -7.02
CA VAL A 76 -9.87 -3.43 -8.37
C VAL A 76 -10.18 -2.01 -8.81
N THR A 77 -9.14 -1.22 -9.08
CA THR A 77 -9.26 0.20 -9.45
C THR A 77 -9.06 0.46 -10.94
N ALA A 78 -8.37 -0.44 -11.65
CA ALA A 78 -8.15 -0.40 -13.09
C ALA A 78 -7.85 -1.83 -13.61
N GLY A 79 -8.04 -2.06 -14.91
CA GLY A 79 -7.78 -3.34 -15.56
C GLY A 79 -8.60 -3.54 -16.83
#